data_AF-A0AAE0PPQ0-F1
#
_entry.id   AF-A0AAE0PPQ0-F1
#
_cell.length_a   1.000
_cell.length_b   1.000
_cell.length_c   1.000
_cell.angle_alpha   90.00
_cell.angle_beta   90.00
_cell.angle_gamma   90.00
#
_symmetry.space_group_name_H-M   'P 1'
#
loop_
_entity.id
_entity.type
_entity.pdbx_description
1 polymer ?
#
loop_
_entity_poly.entity_id
_entity_poly.type
_entity_poly.pdbx_seq_one_letter_code
_entity_poly.pdbx_strand_id
1 'polypeptide(L)'
;MESIPTGERVMIGADFNGHVGEGNTGDEEVMGKFGVKERNLVVDFAKRMDMGVVNTYFQKREEQRVTYKSGGRRTQVVLPDDWETTADVIKETGRKVLGVSSGRRKEDKETCWWNEEVQDSIQRKRLAKKKWDMDRTEENRQEYKELQCRVKREVSKAKQKAYDELYTRLDTREGEKDLYRLARQRDRDGKDVQQVRVIKDRDGRVLTSEESVQRRWKEYFEELMNEEDEREKRVEGVNSVEQKVDKIRKDEVRKALKRMKSGKAVGPDDIPVEVWKCLGEAAVEFLTSLFNRVLESEKMPEEWRRSVLVPIFKNKGDVQSCSNYRGIKLMSHTMKLWERVVEARLRKVVEICEQQYGFMPRKSTTDAIFALRILIEKYRDGQRELHCVFVDLEKAYDRVPREELWYCMRKSGVAEKYVRVVQDMYERSRTVVRCAVGQTEEFKVEVGLHQGSALSPFLFAIVMDQLSEEVRQESPWTMMFADDIVICSESRGQVEENLER
;
A
#
# COMPACT_ATOMS: atom_id res chain seq x y z
N MET A 1 27.12 -38.35 24.33
CA MET A 1 26.88 -37.89 25.71
C MET A 1 27.76 -38.63 26.72
N GLU A 2 28.89 -39.23 26.31
CA GLU A 2 29.74 -40.05 27.20
C GLU A 2 30.73 -39.22 28.04
N SER A 3 30.53 -37.91 28.16
CA SER A 3 31.44 -37.00 28.87
C SER A 3 30.74 -36.05 29.85
N ILE A 4 29.50 -36.36 30.28
CA ILE A 4 28.79 -35.55 31.26
C ILE A 4 29.03 -36.15 32.66
N PRO A 5 29.55 -35.38 33.63
CA PRO A 5 29.76 -35.85 34.99
C PRO A 5 28.45 -36.28 35.67
N THR A 6 28.50 -37.31 36.53
CA THR A 6 27.37 -37.99 37.19
C THR A 6 26.55 -37.15 38.19
N GLY A 7 26.59 -35.82 38.10
CA GLY A 7 25.82 -34.89 38.94
C GLY A 7 25.25 -33.66 38.21
N GLU A 8 25.46 -33.53 36.90
CA GLU A 8 24.99 -32.38 36.13
C GLU A 8 23.75 -32.72 35.29
N ARG A 9 22.69 -31.90 35.39
CA ARG A 9 21.49 -32.05 34.55
C ARG A 9 21.70 -31.33 33.22
N VAL A 10 21.67 -32.07 32.12
CA VAL A 10 21.73 -31.50 30.77
C VAL A 10 20.35 -31.02 30.34
N MET A 11 20.22 -29.71 30.10
CA MET A 11 19.03 -29.12 29.49
C MET A 11 19.25 -28.94 27.98
N ILE A 12 18.46 -29.63 27.17
CA ILE A 12 18.41 -29.40 25.72
C ILE A 12 17.24 -28.44 25.44
N GLY A 13 17.57 -27.21 25.05
CA GLY A 13 16.58 -26.22 24.60
C GLY A 13 16.22 -26.46 23.14
N ALA A 14 14.99 -26.91 22.88
CA ALA A 14 14.44 -27.02 21.54
C ALA A 14 12.96 -26.58 21.54
N ASP A 15 12.57 -25.86 20.50
CA ASP A 15 11.19 -25.40 20.29
C ASP A 15 10.33 -26.55 19.73
N PHE A 16 9.97 -27.46 20.63
CA PHE A 16 9.01 -28.51 20.31
C PHE A 16 7.60 -27.92 20.44
N ASN A 17 6.90 -27.72 19.31
CA ASN A 17 5.51 -27.23 19.19
C ASN A 17 4.45 -28.19 19.81
N GLY A 18 4.75 -28.78 20.96
CA GLY A 18 3.85 -29.65 21.71
C GLY A 18 2.75 -28.86 22.41
N HIS A 19 1.52 -29.34 22.28
CA HIS A 19 0.38 -28.81 23.03
C HIS A 19 0.31 -29.53 24.38
N VAL A 20 0.32 -28.75 25.46
CA VAL A 20 0.20 -29.23 26.84
C VAL A 20 -1.24 -29.72 27.09
N GLY A 21 -1.41 -30.84 27.80
CA GLY A 21 -2.72 -31.44 28.10
C GLY A 21 -3.38 -30.85 29.35
N GLU A 22 -4.44 -31.52 29.84
CA GLU A 22 -5.16 -31.12 31.07
C GLU A 22 -4.64 -31.82 32.33
N GLY A 23 -3.70 -32.77 32.20
CA GLY A 23 -3.11 -33.47 33.34
C GLY A 23 -2.03 -34.48 32.92
N ASN A 24 -1.18 -34.86 33.87
CA ASN A 24 -0.23 -35.95 33.73
C ASN A 24 -0.76 -37.19 34.44
N THR A 25 -1.20 -38.20 33.70
CA THR A 25 -1.52 -39.53 34.25
C THR A 25 -0.42 -40.51 33.85
N GLY A 26 0.51 -40.76 34.76
CA GLY A 26 1.41 -41.92 34.72
C GLY A 26 2.89 -41.66 34.46
N ASP A 27 3.31 -40.42 34.15
CA ASP A 27 4.69 -40.12 33.74
C ASP A 27 5.27 -38.91 34.51
N GLU A 28 5.13 -38.90 35.83
CA GLU A 28 5.52 -37.80 36.73
C GLU A 28 7.03 -37.55 36.80
N GLU A 29 7.85 -38.54 36.42
CA GLU A 29 9.31 -38.43 36.39
C GLU A 29 9.82 -37.55 35.23
N VAL A 30 9.07 -37.50 34.12
CA VAL A 30 9.49 -36.85 32.86
C VAL A 30 8.65 -35.64 32.50
N MET A 31 7.41 -35.56 32.98
CA MET A 31 6.48 -34.47 32.67
C MET A 31 5.95 -33.77 33.91
N GLY A 32 5.78 -32.45 33.79
CA GLY A 32 5.14 -31.63 34.80
C GLY A 32 3.63 -31.83 34.85
N LYS A 33 2.99 -31.12 35.79
CA LYS A 33 1.57 -31.24 36.14
C LYS A 33 0.60 -31.23 34.95
N PHE A 34 0.97 -30.61 33.84
CA PHE A 34 0.08 -30.37 32.72
C PHE A 34 0.23 -31.37 31.55
N GLY A 35 1.17 -32.32 31.61
CA GLY A 35 1.29 -33.41 30.62
C GLY A 35 1.38 -32.96 29.15
N VAL A 36 1.29 -33.88 28.20
CA VAL A 36 1.18 -33.59 26.76
C VAL A 36 -0.15 -34.15 26.25
N LYS A 37 -0.82 -33.44 25.34
CA LYS A 37 -2.15 -33.81 24.83
C LYS A 37 -2.17 -35.16 24.10
N GLU A 38 -1.09 -35.49 23.39
CA GLU A 38 -0.89 -36.78 22.70
C GLU A 38 0.52 -37.31 22.99
N ARG A 39 0.64 -38.63 23.21
CA ARG A 39 1.94 -39.29 23.44
C ARG A 39 2.77 -39.22 22.16
N ASN A 40 3.90 -38.53 22.24
CA ASN A 40 4.87 -38.40 21.15
C ASN A 40 6.17 -39.13 21.49
N LEU A 41 6.93 -39.49 20.46
CA LEU A 41 8.29 -40.07 20.54
C LEU A 41 9.23 -39.30 21.47
N VAL A 42 8.99 -37.99 21.66
CA VAL A 42 9.76 -37.12 22.55
C VAL A 42 9.65 -37.54 24.02
N VAL A 43 8.47 -37.99 24.46
CA VAL A 43 8.26 -38.44 25.86
C VAL A 43 8.98 -39.76 26.09
N ASP A 44 8.92 -40.68 25.14
CA ASP A 44 9.63 -41.97 25.22
C ASP A 44 11.15 -41.80 25.15
N PHE A 45 11.63 -40.86 24.34
CA PHE A 45 13.04 -40.48 24.30
C PHE A 45 13.51 -39.88 25.62
N ALA A 46 12.73 -38.94 26.18
CA ALA A 46 13.05 -38.28 27.44
C ALA A 46 13.10 -39.29 28.61
N LYS A 47 12.20 -40.27 28.64
CA LYS A 47 12.25 -41.39 29.60
C LYS A 47 13.52 -42.24 29.47
N ARG A 48 13.92 -42.57 28.24
CA ARG A 48 15.12 -43.41 28.02
C ARG A 48 16.42 -42.70 28.37
N MET A 49 16.43 -41.37 28.35
CA MET A 49 17.60 -40.54 28.56
C MET A 49 17.60 -39.84 29.93
N ASP A 50 16.66 -40.16 30.83
CA ASP A 50 16.49 -39.53 32.14
C ASP A 50 16.39 -37.99 32.07
N MET A 51 15.55 -37.51 31.14
CA MET A 51 15.35 -36.08 30.86
C MET A 51 13.91 -35.64 31.21
N GLY A 52 13.76 -34.38 31.65
CA GLY A 52 12.45 -33.77 31.90
C GLY A 52 11.98 -32.82 30.80
N VAL A 53 10.70 -32.89 30.40
CA VAL A 53 10.08 -31.99 29.42
C VAL A 53 9.61 -30.71 30.11
N VAL A 54 10.51 -29.73 30.20
CA VAL A 54 10.33 -28.50 31.00
C VAL A 54 9.06 -27.69 30.63
N ASN A 55 8.65 -27.67 29.35
CA ASN A 55 7.47 -26.92 28.90
C ASN A 55 6.15 -27.40 29.53
N THR A 56 6.10 -28.65 30.00
CA THR A 56 4.92 -29.23 30.69
C THR A 56 4.82 -28.83 32.17
N TYR A 57 5.88 -28.23 32.72
CA TYR A 57 5.90 -27.72 34.10
C TYR A 57 5.34 -26.30 34.23
N PHE A 58 5.27 -25.55 33.12
CA PHE A 58 4.87 -24.14 33.13
C PHE A 58 3.64 -23.90 32.25
N GLN A 59 2.55 -23.43 32.85
CA GLN A 59 1.41 -22.93 32.08
C GLN A 59 1.75 -21.55 31.52
N LYS A 60 1.67 -21.36 30.19
CA LYS A 60 1.80 -20.02 29.58
C LYS A 60 0.78 -19.08 30.23
N ARG A 61 1.26 -17.96 30.79
CA ARG A 61 0.42 -16.96 31.47
C ARG A 61 -0.64 -16.45 30.49
N GLU A 62 -1.88 -16.26 30.95
CA GLU A 62 -2.96 -15.72 30.09
C GLU A 62 -2.58 -14.40 29.42
N GLU A 63 -1.75 -13.58 30.08
CA GLU A 63 -1.24 -12.32 29.54
C GLU A 63 -0.45 -12.47 28.24
N GLN A 64 0.16 -13.64 28.01
CA GLN A 64 0.89 -13.97 26.78
C GLN A 64 -0.02 -14.51 25.67
N ARG A 65 -1.29 -14.80 25.97
CA ARG A 65 -2.30 -15.25 24.99
C ARG A 65 -3.14 -14.11 24.41
N VAL A 66 -3.05 -12.91 24.98
CA VAL A 66 -3.84 -11.74 24.60
C VAL A 66 -3.19 -11.03 23.42
N THR A 67 -3.79 -11.12 22.23
CA THR A 67 -3.32 -10.42 21.02
C THR A 67 -3.91 -9.02 20.84
N TYR A 68 -5.00 -8.70 21.55
CA TYR A 68 -5.62 -7.37 21.56
C TYR A 68 -6.03 -6.95 22.98
N LYS A 69 -5.63 -5.72 23.38
CA LYS A 69 -5.99 -5.11 24.67
C LYS A 69 -6.44 -3.67 24.45
N SER A 70 -7.70 -3.37 24.73
CA SER A 70 -8.24 -1.99 24.71
C SER A 70 -9.38 -1.84 25.70
N GLY A 71 -9.39 -0.74 26.47
CA GLY A 71 -10.48 -0.38 27.38
C GLY A 71 -10.87 -1.45 28.42
N GLY A 72 -9.88 -2.20 28.95
CA GLY A 72 -10.11 -3.28 29.92
C GLY A 72 -10.53 -4.62 29.32
N ARG A 73 -10.80 -4.70 28.01
CA ARG A 73 -11.09 -5.96 27.31
C ARG A 73 -9.80 -6.59 26.80
N ARG A 74 -9.66 -7.90 27.03
CA ARG A 74 -8.55 -8.74 26.56
C ARG A 74 -9.15 -9.85 25.70
N THR A 75 -8.78 -9.93 24.42
CA THR A 75 -9.27 -10.97 23.52
C THR A 75 -8.11 -11.61 22.75
N GLN A 76 -8.26 -12.91 22.49
CA GLN A 76 -7.43 -13.64 21.55
C GLN A 76 -8.12 -13.56 20.18
N VAL A 77 -7.54 -12.81 19.26
CA VAL A 77 -7.96 -12.81 17.86
C VAL A 77 -7.31 -14.00 17.17
N VAL A 78 -8.13 -14.93 16.70
CA VAL A 78 -7.71 -16.03 15.81
C VAL A 78 -8.27 -15.71 14.44
N LEU A 79 -7.38 -15.55 13.45
CA LEU A 79 -7.79 -15.35 12.06
C LEU A 79 -7.93 -16.73 11.38
N PRO A 80 -8.91 -16.92 10.50
CA PRO A 80 -9.00 -18.10 9.65
C PRO A 80 -7.72 -18.29 8.81
N ASP A 81 -7.44 -19.51 8.39
CA ASP A 81 -6.27 -19.80 7.55
C ASP A 81 -6.43 -19.37 6.09
N ASP A 82 -7.64 -18.96 5.67
CA ASP A 82 -7.97 -18.60 4.29
C ASP A 82 -8.15 -17.08 4.11
N TRP A 83 -7.77 -16.58 2.92
CA TRP A 83 -7.89 -15.16 2.58
C TRP A 83 -9.33 -14.70 2.49
N GLU A 84 -10.19 -15.41 1.77
CA GLU A 84 -11.57 -14.99 1.50
C GLU A 84 -12.36 -14.90 2.80
N THR A 85 -12.25 -15.94 3.63
CA THR A 85 -12.90 -15.97 4.94
C THR A 85 -12.40 -14.84 5.85
N THR A 86 -11.08 -14.61 5.88
CA THR A 86 -10.51 -13.54 6.71
C THR A 86 -10.91 -12.15 6.22
N ALA A 87 -10.89 -11.92 4.92
CA ALA A 87 -11.31 -10.67 4.32
C ALA A 87 -12.78 -10.39 4.62
N ASP A 88 -13.65 -11.39 4.51
CA ASP A 88 -15.08 -11.25 4.79
C ASP A 88 -15.36 -10.97 6.26
N VAL A 89 -14.69 -11.66 7.18
CA VAL A 89 -14.79 -11.39 8.63
C VAL A 89 -14.36 -9.96 8.95
N ILE A 90 -13.27 -9.47 8.35
CA ILE A 90 -12.79 -8.10 8.53
C ILE A 90 -13.82 -7.10 8.00
N LYS A 91 -14.33 -7.32 6.78
CA LYS A 91 -15.33 -6.46 6.14
C LYS A 91 -16.63 -6.42 6.95
N GLU A 92 -17.16 -7.56 7.35
CA GLU A 92 -18.39 -7.66 8.13
C GLU A 92 -18.24 -7.00 9.52
N THR A 93 -17.14 -7.30 10.21
CA THR A 93 -16.84 -6.67 11.51
C THR A 93 -16.71 -5.16 11.38
N GLY A 94 -16.01 -4.70 10.34
CA GLY A 94 -15.87 -3.27 10.03
C GLY A 94 -17.23 -2.61 9.79
N ARG A 95 -18.10 -3.21 8.96
CA ARG A 95 -19.45 -2.70 8.69
C ARG A 95 -20.32 -2.68 9.95
N LYS A 96 -20.23 -3.70 10.80
CA LYS A 96 -21.01 -3.81 12.03
C LYS A 96 -20.58 -2.80 13.10
N VAL A 97 -19.28 -2.57 13.24
CA VAL A 97 -18.72 -1.72 14.31
C VAL A 97 -18.62 -0.26 13.88
N LEU A 98 -18.17 0.01 12.66
CA LEU A 98 -17.90 1.37 12.15
C LEU A 98 -19.02 1.92 11.26
N GLY A 99 -19.90 1.05 10.74
CA GLY A 99 -20.91 1.42 9.75
C GLY A 99 -20.36 1.54 8.33
N VAL A 100 -21.24 1.85 7.37
CA VAL A 100 -20.89 2.10 5.96
C VAL A 100 -21.12 3.58 5.65
N SER A 101 -20.09 4.25 5.12
CA SER A 101 -20.25 5.61 4.62
C SER A 101 -20.99 5.59 3.28
N SER A 102 -22.00 6.45 3.13
CA SER A 102 -22.84 6.51 1.91
C SER A 102 -22.18 7.24 0.72
N GLY A 103 -20.92 7.65 0.83
CA GLY A 103 -20.13 8.28 -0.24
C GLY A 103 -20.62 9.67 -0.67
N ARG A 104 -21.88 10.01 -0.44
CA ARG A 104 -22.36 11.39 -0.41
C ARG A 104 -21.77 12.02 0.84
N ARG A 105 -20.97 13.07 0.64
CA ARG A 105 -20.87 14.13 1.65
C ARG A 105 -22.31 14.63 1.87
N LYS A 106 -23.06 14.03 2.78
CA LYS A 106 -23.68 14.89 3.78
C LYS A 106 -22.48 15.61 4.35
N GLU A 107 -22.39 16.93 4.17
CA GLU A 107 -21.48 17.73 4.99
C GLU A 107 -21.54 17.12 6.38
N ASP A 108 -20.47 16.47 6.81
CA ASP A 108 -20.48 15.79 8.09
C ASP A 108 -20.82 16.87 9.10
N LYS A 109 -22.05 16.81 9.62
CA LYS A 109 -22.53 17.73 10.65
C LYS A 109 -21.79 17.53 11.97
N GLU A 110 -20.85 16.59 12.01
CA GLU A 110 -19.81 16.54 13.02
C GLU A 110 -18.71 17.54 12.65
N THR A 111 -19.11 18.80 12.61
CA THR A 111 -18.19 19.91 12.78
C THR A 111 -17.32 19.66 14.00
N CYS A 112 -16.03 20.00 13.95
CA CYS A 112 -15.05 19.76 15.03
C CYS A 112 -15.44 20.31 16.42
N TRP A 113 -16.48 21.13 16.49
CA TRP A 113 -17.05 21.70 17.71
C TRP A 113 -18.30 20.96 18.23
N TRP A 114 -18.75 19.91 17.53
CA TRP A 114 -19.92 19.13 17.93
C TRP A 114 -19.59 18.26 19.15
N ASN A 115 -20.40 18.35 20.21
CA ASN A 115 -20.23 17.57 21.42
C ASN A 115 -21.61 17.15 21.98
N GLU A 116 -21.61 16.21 22.94
CA GLU A 116 -22.84 15.69 23.55
C GLU A 116 -23.68 16.78 24.23
N GLU A 117 -23.02 17.78 24.84
CA GLU A 117 -23.67 18.92 25.49
C GLU A 117 -24.46 19.79 24.49
N VAL A 118 -23.86 20.13 23.35
CA VAL A 118 -24.50 20.89 22.27
C VAL A 118 -25.64 20.07 21.66
N GLN A 119 -25.47 18.76 21.54
CA GLN A 119 -26.51 17.87 21.02
C GLN A 119 -27.74 17.85 21.93
N ASP A 120 -27.55 17.67 23.25
CA ASP A 120 -28.64 17.66 24.23
C ASP A 120 -29.37 19.02 24.26
N SER A 121 -28.63 20.13 24.28
CA SER A 121 -29.24 21.46 24.24
C SER A 121 -30.03 21.75 22.95
N ILE A 122 -29.57 21.25 21.80
CA ILE A 122 -30.34 21.32 20.55
C ILE A 122 -31.61 20.45 20.61
N GLN A 123 -31.54 19.26 21.22
CA GLN A 123 -32.71 18.41 21.43
C GLN A 123 -33.75 19.08 22.33
N ARG A 124 -33.33 19.66 23.46
CA ARG A 124 -34.20 20.43 24.37
C ARG A 124 -34.88 21.60 23.65
N LYS A 125 -34.14 22.36 22.83
CA LYS A 125 -34.71 23.43 21.99
C LYS A 125 -35.75 22.88 20.99
N ARG A 126 -35.51 21.72 20.38
CA ARG A 126 -36.48 21.08 19.46
C ARG A 126 -37.75 20.65 20.18
N LEU A 127 -37.64 20.13 21.40
CA LEU A 127 -38.80 19.77 22.22
C LEU A 127 -39.61 21.00 22.62
N ALA A 128 -38.96 22.07 23.07
CA ALA A 128 -39.63 23.35 23.39
C ALA A 128 -40.30 23.97 22.16
N LYS A 129 -39.68 23.87 20.97
CA LYS A 129 -40.30 24.31 19.72
C LYS A 129 -41.58 23.52 19.42
N LYS A 130 -41.54 22.19 19.57
CA LYS A 130 -42.73 21.34 19.37
C LYS A 130 -43.86 21.71 20.35
N LYS A 131 -43.54 21.97 21.62
CA LYS A 131 -44.52 22.44 22.62
C LYS A 131 -45.14 23.80 22.23
N TRP A 132 -44.32 24.74 21.78
CA TRP A 132 -44.82 26.03 21.30
C TRP A 132 -45.68 25.91 20.03
N ASP A 133 -45.29 25.05 19.08
CA ASP A 133 -46.05 24.80 17.85
C ASP A 133 -47.43 24.17 18.14
N MET A 134 -47.57 23.42 19.24
CA MET A 134 -48.84 22.81 19.68
C MET A 134 -49.73 23.78 20.46
N ASP A 135 -49.20 24.42 21.51
CA ASP A 135 -50.04 25.17 22.48
C ASP A 135 -50.14 26.67 22.17
N ARG A 136 -49.21 27.22 21.37
CA ARG A 136 -49.07 28.65 20.97
C ARG A 136 -49.22 29.67 22.12
N THR A 137 -48.89 29.29 23.35
CA THR A 137 -48.88 30.18 24.52
C THR A 137 -47.64 31.07 24.56
N GLU A 138 -47.76 32.25 25.20
CA GLU A 138 -46.64 33.19 25.33
C GLU A 138 -45.54 32.67 26.27
N GLU A 139 -45.90 31.84 27.26
CA GLU A 139 -44.95 31.14 28.15
C GLU A 139 -44.06 30.15 27.36
N ASN A 140 -44.65 29.30 26.51
CA ASN A 140 -43.91 28.37 25.66
C ASN A 140 -43.04 29.10 24.63
N ARG A 141 -43.48 30.27 24.16
CA ARG A 141 -42.70 31.14 23.27
C ARG A 141 -41.47 31.71 23.98
N GLN A 142 -41.62 32.11 25.24
CA GLN A 142 -40.54 32.62 26.07
C GLN A 142 -39.52 31.52 26.40
N GLU A 143 -39.99 30.33 26.80
CA GLU A 143 -39.16 29.15 27.05
C GLU A 143 -38.35 28.75 25.80
N TYR A 144 -38.98 28.75 24.62
CA TYR A 144 -38.29 28.50 23.36
C TYR A 144 -37.22 29.55 23.04
N LYS A 145 -37.50 30.85 23.24
CA LYS A 145 -36.53 31.94 23.02
C LYS A 145 -35.32 31.82 23.95
N GLU A 146 -35.55 31.49 25.22
CA GLU A 146 -34.50 31.33 26.21
C GLU A 146 -33.58 30.14 25.87
N LEU A 147 -34.17 29.00 25.50
CA LEU A 147 -33.42 27.83 25.03
C LEU A 147 -32.70 28.11 23.70
N GLN A 148 -33.28 28.91 22.80
CA GLN A 148 -32.62 29.32 21.58
C GLN A 148 -31.38 30.19 21.87
N CYS A 149 -31.46 31.13 22.81
CA CYS A 149 -30.34 31.94 23.26
C CYS A 149 -29.26 31.10 23.95
N ARG A 150 -29.67 30.14 24.80
CA ARG A 150 -28.74 29.21 25.47
C ARG A 150 -27.98 28.35 24.46
N VAL A 151 -28.68 27.74 23.49
CA VAL A 151 -28.05 26.96 22.41
C VAL A 151 -27.08 27.81 21.59
N LYS A 152 -27.43 29.06 21.25
CA LYS A 152 -26.50 29.96 20.52
C LYS A 152 -25.21 30.19 21.32
N ARG A 153 -25.32 30.42 22.63
CA ARG A 153 -24.15 30.61 23.52
C ARG A 153 -23.30 29.35 23.63
N GLU A 154 -23.92 28.20 23.82
CA GLU A 154 -23.20 26.93 23.94
C GLU A 154 -22.51 26.53 22.63
N VAL A 155 -23.17 26.70 21.48
CA VAL A 155 -22.53 26.51 20.17
C VAL A 155 -21.37 27.48 19.98
N SER A 156 -21.49 28.74 20.40
CA SER A 156 -20.38 29.70 20.32
C SER A 156 -19.21 29.29 21.20
N LYS A 157 -19.47 28.85 22.44
CA LYS A 157 -18.43 28.37 23.36
C LYS A 157 -17.74 27.11 22.83
N ALA A 158 -18.51 26.16 22.32
CA ALA A 158 -17.98 24.93 21.73
C ALA A 158 -17.12 25.21 20.50
N LYS A 159 -17.56 26.13 19.63
CA LYS A 159 -16.77 26.61 18.49
C LYS A 159 -15.46 27.24 18.95
N GLN A 160 -15.54 28.18 19.89
CA GLN A 160 -14.36 28.88 20.39
C GLN A 160 -13.36 27.92 21.01
N LYS A 161 -13.82 27.01 21.89
CA LYS A 161 -12.98 25.96 22.47
C LYS A 161 -12.32 25.08 21.41
N ALA A 162 -13.07 24.64 20.39
CA ALA A 162 -12.52 23.81 19.32
C ALA A 162 -11.48 24.57 18.46
N TYR A 163 -11.67 25.88 18.23
CA TYR A 163 -10.69 26.72 17.55
C TYR A 163 -9.45 26.97 18.42
N ASP A 164 -9.61 27.25 19.71
CA ASP A 164 -8.50 27.47 20.64
C ASP A 164 -7.63 26.20 20.77
N GLU A 165 -8.27 25.03 20.88
CA GLU A 165 -7.60 23.73 20.84
C GLU A 165 -6.94 23.43 19.49
N LEU A 166 -7.53 23.90 18.38
CA LEU A 166 -6.91 23.79 17.06
C LEU A 166 -5.67 24.69 16.96
N TYR A 167 -5.74 25.95 17.37
CA TYR A 167 -4.61 26.88 17.36
C TYR A 167 -3.47 26.39 18.26
N THR A 168 -3.79 25.92 19.47
CA THR A 168 -2.80 25.33 20.38
C THR A 168 -2.11 24.12 19.75
N ARG A 169 -2.85 23.30 18.99
CA ARG A 169 -2.27 22.17 18.25
C ARG A 169 -1.42 22.61 17.06
N LEU A 170 -1.81 23.68 16.34
CA LEU A 170 -1.04 24.21 15.20
C LEU A 170 0.37 24.67 15.59
N ASP A 171 0.57 25.11 16.84
CA ASP A 171 1.88 25.46 17.38
C ASP A 171 2.78 24.25 17.70
N THR A 172 2.25 23.02 17.61
CA THR A 172 3.01 21.79 17.78
C THR A 172 3.52 21.24 16.44
N ARG A 173 4.59 20.43 16.50
CA ARG A 173 5.12 19.72 15.32
C ARG A 173 4.11 18.74 14.69
N GLU A 174 3.08 18.33 15.42
CA GLU A 174 1.98 17.51 14.90
C GLU A 174 0.93 18.32 14.14
N GLY A 175 0.72 19.59 14.54
CA GLY A 175 -0.21 20.53 13.93
C GLY A 175 0.23 21.07 12.57
N GLU A 176 1.50 20.98 12.22
CA GLU A 176 1.99 21.33 10.88
C GLU A 176 1.20 20.60 9.77
N LYS A 177 0.85 19.32 10.00
CA LYS A 177 0.01 18.54 9.08
C LYS A 177 -1.42 19.07 8.97
N ASP A 178 -1.97 19.57 10.07
CA ASP A 178 -3.30 20.16 10.11
C ASP A 178 -3.32 21.52 9.41
N LEU A 179 -2.26 22.31 9.53
CA LEU A 179 -2.06 23.55 8.77
C LEU A 179 -2.05 23.27 7.26
N TYR A 180 -1.24 22.30 6.81
CA TYR A 180 -1.21 21.88 5.42
C TYR A 180 -2.56 21.32 4.95
N ARG A 181 -3.34 20.67 5.82
CA ARG A 181 -4.70 20.20 5.51
C ARG A 181 -5.64 21.39 5.28
N LEU A 182 -5.62 22.38 6.17
CA LEU A 182 -6.43 23.61 6.07
C LEU A 182 -6.06 24.43 4.83
N ALA A 183 -4.77 24.59 4.54
CA ALA A 183 -4.30 25.26 3.33
C ALA A 183 -4.77 24.54 2.05
N ARG A 184 -4.62 23.21 1.99
CA ARG A 184 -5.14 22.40 0.86
C ARG A 184 -6.65 22.37 0.74
N GLN A 185 -7.37 22.58 1.84
CA GLN A 185 -8.82 22.70 1.82
C GLN A 185 -9.22 24.05 1.21
N ARG A 186 -8.62 25.15 1.68
CA ARG A 186 -8.82 26.49 1.11
C ARG A 186 -8.47 26.57 -0.37
N ASP A 187 -7.34 25.97 -0.77
CA ASP A 187 -6.94 25.89 -2.18
C ASP A 187 -7.94 25.08 -3.03
N ARG A 188 -8.56 24.04 -2.47
CA ARG A 188 -9.61 23.28 -3.17
C ARG A 188 -10.94 24.02 -3.24
N ASP A 189 -11.31 24.69 -2.15
CA ASP A 189 -12.56 25.45 -2.07
C ASP A 189 -12.51 26.68 -2.99
N GLY A 190 -11.32 27.22 -3.26
CA GLY A 190 -11.08 28.31 -4.21
C GLY A 190 -10.96 27.89 -5.68
N LYS A 191 -11.04 26.59 -6.02
CA LYS A 191 -11.01 26.12 -7.42
C LYS A 191 -12.43 26.03 -7.99
N ASP A 192 -12.64 26.68 -9.14
CA ASP A 192 -13.93 26.71 -9.84
C ASP A 192 -14.44 25.32 -10.28
N VAL A 193 -13.53 24.34 -10.46
CA VAL A 193 -13.86 22.99 -10.88
C VAL A 193 -13.46 21.98 -9.81
N GLN A 194 -14.42 21.60 -8.96
CA GLN A 194 -14.22 20.58 -7.91
C GLN A 194 -14.47 19.15 -8.42
N GLN A 195 -15.34 18.98 -9.41
CA GLN A 195 -15.65 17.70 -10.05
C GLN A 195 -15.89 17.89 -11.54
N VAL A 196 -15.19 17.11 -12.35
CA VAL A 196 -15.31 17.15 -13.81
C VAL A 196 -16.35 16.13 -14.22
N ARG A 197 -17.52 16.62 -14.59
CA ARG A 197 -18.66 15.79 -15.02
C ARG A 197 -18.82 15.73 -16.53
N VAL A 198 -18.02 16.49 -17.26
CA VAL A 198 -18.16 16.72 -18.70
C VAL A 198 -16.80 16.58 -19.35
N ILE A 199 -16.71 15.82 -20.43
CA ILE A 199 -15.45 15.43 -21.10
C ILE A 199 -15.61 15.52 -22.59
N LYS A 200 -14.52 15.84 -23.30
CA LYS A 200 -14.49 15.85 -24.76
C LYS A 200 -14.27 14.46 -25.34
N ASP A 201 -15.04 14.16 -26.38
CA ASP A 201 -14.82 13.01 -27.25
C ASP A 201 -13.60 13.23 -28.17
N ARG A 202 -13.24 12.23 -28.99
CA ARG A 202 -12.12 12.29 -29.95
C ARG A 202 -12.23 13.47 -30.90
N ASP A 203 -13.44 13.78 -31.34
CA ASP A 203 -13.73 14.90 -32.26
C ASP A 203 -13.83 16.26 -31.55
N GLY A 204 -13.47 16.35 -30.27
CA GLY A 204 -13.55 17.57 -29.48
C GLY A 204 -14.97 17.96 -29.03
N ARG A 205 -15.96 17.11 -29.31
CA ARG A 205 -17.36 17.32 -28.88
C ARG A 205 -17.53 17.05 -27.39
N VAL A 206 -18.24 17.93 -26.72
CA VAL A 206 -18.42 17.88 -25.26
C VAL A 206 -19.53 16.87 -24.91
N LEU A 207 -19.17 15.79 -24.21
CA LEU A 207 -20.07 14.76 -23.71
C LEU A 207 -20.63 15.16 -22.35
N THR A 208 -21.97 15.23 -22.24
CA THR A 208 -22.69 15.64 -21.03
C THR A 208 -23.45 14.49 -20.36
N SER A 209 -23.68 13.37 -21.06
CA SER A 209 -24.37 12.21 -20.49
C SER A 209 -23.42 11.40 -19.59
N GLU A 210 -23.93 10.88 -18.47
CA GLU A 210 -23.12 10.12 -17.51
C GLU A 210 -22.56 8.84 -18.15
N GLU A 211 -23.38 8.13 -18.94
CA GLU A 211 -22.97 6.91 -19.64
C GLU A 211 -21.90 7.17 -20.72
N SER A 212 -22.06 8.26 -21.49
CA SER A 212 -21.08 8.63 -22.52
C SER A 212 -19.74 9.01 -21.90
N VAL A 213 -19.75 9.73 -20.78
CA VAL A 213 -18.53 10.10 -20.05
C VAL A 213 -17.83 8.88 -19.46
N GLN A 214 -18.59 7.93 -18.90
CA GLN A 214 -18.05 6.66 -18.41
C GLN A 214 -17.42 5.84 -19.54
N ARG A 215 -18.11 5.73 -20.68
CA ARG A 215 -17.61 5.00 -21.85
C ARG A 215 -16.33 5.63 -22.39
N ARG A 216 -16.30 6.96 -22.54
CA ARG A 216 -15.12 7.69 -23.02
C ARG A 216 -13.89 7.49 -22.11
N TRP A 217 -14.09 7.45 -20.79
CA TRP A 217 -13.03 7.14 -19.83
C TRP A 217 -12.51 5.72 -19.98
N LYS A 218 -13.43 4.75 -20.13
CA LYS A 218 -13.09 3.35 -20.36
C LYS A 218 -12.25 3.23 -21.63
N GLU A 219 -12.75 3.72 -22.76
CA GLU A 219 -12.04 3.70 -24.05
C GLU A 219 -10.65 4.34 -23.95
N TYR A 220 -10.54 5.52 -23.33
CA TYR A 220 -9.24 6.19 -23.19
C TYR A 220 -8.21 5.35 -22.44
N PHE A 221 -8.57 4.79 -21.28
CA PHE A 221 -7.64 4.02 -20.47
C PHE A 221 -7.45 2.60 -20.98
N GLU A 222 -8.45 2.01 -21.65
CA GLU A 222 -8.34 0.71 -22.28
C GLU A 222 -7.36 0.77 -23.45
N GLU A 223 -7.43 1.80 -24.29
CA GLU A 223 -6.45 2.03 -25.36
C GLU A 223 -5.06 2.30 -24.80
N LEU A 224 -4.94 3.23 -23.84
CA LEU A 224 -3.65 3.59 -23.25
C LEU A 224 -2.91 2.38 -22.64
N MET A 225 -3.64 1.41 -22.09
CA MET A 225 -3.10 0.28 -21.33
C MET A 225 -3.02 -1.02 -22.14
N ASN A 226 -3.48 -1.01 -23.40
CA ASN A 226 -3.46 -2.16 -24.31
C ASN A 226 -2.88 -1.83 -25.70
N GLU A 227 -2.35 -0.62 -25.90
CA GLU A 227 -1.60 -0.25 -27.10
C GLU A 227 -0.24 -0.97 -27.09
N GLU A 228 -0.09 -1.98 -27.93
CA GLU A 228 1.18 -2.68 -28.19
C GLU A 228 1.82 -2.11 -29.46
N ASP A 229 3.08 -1.70 -29.37
CA ASP A 229 3.88 -1.41 -30.57
C ASP A 229 4.26 -2.74 -31.26
N GLU A 230 4.16 -2.81 -32.59
CA GLU A 230 4.71 -3.92 -33.36
C GLU A 230 6.24 -3.95 -33.19
N ARG A 231 6.77 -4.98 -32.51
CA ARG A 231 8.21 -5.18 -32.30
C ARG A 231 8.62 -6.60 -32.64
N GLU A 232 9.84 -6.76 -33.13
CA GLU A 232 10.44 -8.07 -33.32
C GLU A 232 10.58 -8.78 -31.97
N LYS A 233 10.02 -9.99 -31.87
CA LYS A 233 10.18 -10.81 -30.67
C LYS A 233 11.64 -11.21 -30.53
N ARG A 234 12.25 -10.93 -29.36
CA ARG A 234 13.60 -11.43 -29.06
C ARG A 234 13.62 -12.96 -29.21
N VAL A 235 14.55 -13.46 -30.03
CA VAL A 235 14.73 -14.89 -30.33
C VAL A 235 15.59 -15.59 -29.26
N GLU A 236 16.30 -14.82 -28.44
CA GLU A 236 17.21 -15.36 -27.42
C GLU A 236 16.47 -15.88 -26.18
N GLY A 237 16.57 -17.19 -25.95
CA GLY A 237 16.16 -17.81 -24.69
C GLY A 237 17.18 -17.54 -23.60
N VAL A 238 16.78 -16.84 -22.53
CA VAL A 238 17.59 -16.73 -21.31
C VAL A 238 17.38 -17.98 -20.48
N ASN A 239 18.47 -18.59 -20.00
CA ASN A 239 18.40 -19.74 -19.10
C ASN A 239 17.64 -19.36 -17.82
N SER A 240 16.58 -20.11 -17.50
CA SER A 240 15.87 -19.97 -16.24
C SER A 240 16.76 -20.41 -15.08
N VAL A 241 16.85 -19.59 -14.04
CA VAL A 241 17.60 -19.95 -12.83
C VAL A 241 16.64 -20.59 -11.84
N GLU A 242 16.63 -21.93 -11.78
CA GLU A 242 15.87 -22.67 -10.77
C GLU A 242 16.60 -22.64 -9.41
N GLN A 243 16.39 -21.55 -8.66
CA GLN A 243 16.87 -21.45 -7.29
C GLN A 243 15.76 -21.82 -6.30
N LYS A 244 16.14 -22.55 -5.25
CA LYS A 244 15.25 -22.75 -4.09
C LYS A 244 15.02 -21.42 -3.39
N VAL A 245 13.77 -20.98 -3.35
CA VAL A 245 13.38 -19.77 -2.64
C VAL A 245 13.02 -20.10 -1.19
N ASP A 246 13.68 -19.43 -0.25
CA ASP A 246 13.37 -19.57 1.18
C ASP A 246 11.96 -19.11 1.54
N LYS A 247 11.38 -19.71 2.58
CA LYS A 247 10.11 -19.26 3.15
C LYS A 247 10.21 -17.82 3.68
N ILE A 248 9.10 -17.09 3.59
CA ILE A 248 8.95 -15.75 4.13
C ILE A 248 8.92 -15.80 5.65
N ARG A 249 9.81 -15.02 6.26
CA ARG A 249 9.92 -14.91 7.72
C ARG A 249 8.98 -13.81 8.26
N LYS A 250 8.48 -14.00 9.48
CA LYS A 250 7.64 -13.02 10.18
C LYS A 250 8.30 -11.63 10.26
N ASP A 251 9.62 -11.57 10.40
CA ASP A 251 10.37 -10.30 10.49
C ASP A 251 10.32 -9.48 9.20
N GLU A 252 10.27 -10.14 8.04
CA GLU A 252 10.16 -9.46 6.74
C GLU A 252 8.79 -8.79 6.61
N VAL A 253 7.74 -9.51 7.00
CA VAL A 253 6.36 -9.00 7.03
C VAL A 253 6.24 -7.85 8.04
N ARG A 254 6.83 -7.97 9.23
CA ARG A 254 6.82 -6.90 10.25
C ARG A 254 7.52 -5.64 9.73
N LYS A 255 8.67 -5.78 9.06
CA LYS A 255 9.38 -4.66 8.42
C LYS A 255 8.55 -4.02 7.31
N ALA A 256 7.91 -4.83 6.46
CA ALA A 256 7.03 -4.34 5.40
C ALA A 256 5.83 -3.56 5.97
N LEU A 257 5.17 -4.10 7.00
CA LEU A 257 4.01 -3.50 7.64
C LEU A 257 4.34 -2.16 8.31
N LYS A 258 5.52 -2.06 8.95
CA LYS A 258 6.03 -0.81 9.54
C LYS A 258 6.27 0.27 8.48
N ARG A 259 6.69 -0.10 7.27
CA ARG A 259 6.93 0.85 6.15
C ARG A 259 5.64 1.35 5.50
N MET A 260 4.52 0.66 5.67
CA MET A 260 3.23 1.10 5.10
C MET A 260 2.75 2.39 5.77
N LYS A 261 2.34 3.37 4.97
CA LYS A 261 1.78 4.63 5.47
C LYS A 261 0.28 4.48 5.76
N SER A 262 -0.15 4.99 6.90
CA SER A 262 -1.57 5.09 7.26
C SER A 262 -2.26 6.28 6.55
N GLY A 263 -3.59 6.28 6.50
CA GLY A 263 -4.42 7.31 5.88
C GLY A 263 -4.40 7.27 4.36
N LYS A 264 -4.25 6.07 3.76
CA LYS A 264 -4.24 5.87 2.31
C LYS A 264 -5.61 5.36 1.82
N ALA A 265 -5.95 5.73 0.59
CA ALA A 265 -7.20 5.30 -0.03
C ALA A 265 -7.20 3.78 -0.23
N VAL A 266 -8.30 3.13 0.17
CA VAL A 266 -8.50 1.68 0.07
C VAL A 266 -8.65 1.22 -1.38
N GLY A 267 -8.19 -0.01 -1.62
CA GLY A 267 -8.44 -0.72 -2.86
C GLY A 267 -9.88 -1.25 -2.93
N PRO A 268 -10.20 -2.08 -3.93
CA PRO A 268 -11.53 -2.69 -4.06
C PRO A 268 -11.86 -3.72 -2.98
N ASP A 269 -10.88 -4.15 -2.20
CA ASP A 269 -11.05 -5.05 -1.06
C ASP A 269 -11.62 -4.35 0.19
N ASP A 270 -11.66 -3.01 0.20
CA ASP A 270 -12.13 -2.20 1.34
C ASP A 270 -11.40 -2.51 2.66
N ILE A 271 -10.20 -3.09 2.61
CA ILE A 271 -9.37 -3.38 3.79
C ILE A 271 -8.27 -2.31 3.89
N PRO A 272 -8.35 -1.38 4.86
CA PRO A 272 -7.31 -0.40 5.10
C PRO A 272 -6.12 -1.03 5.84
N VAL A 273 -4.93 -0.48 5.63
CA VAL A 273 -3.70 -1.01 6.25
C VAL A 273 -3.70 -0.91 7.78
N GLU A 274 -4.50 0.00 8.32
CA GLU A 274 -4.77 0.20 9.73
C GLU A 274 -5.30 -1.08 10.39
N VAL A 275 -6.11 -1.87 9.70
CA VAL A 275 -6.61 -3.15 10.23
C VAL A 275 -5.42 -4.07 10.55
N TRP A 276 -4.52 -4.25 9.60
CA TRP A 276 -3.32 -5.08 9.79
C TRP A 276 -2.39 -4.55 10.88
N LYS A 277 -2.29 -3.22 11.02
CA LYS A 277 -1.49 -2.60 12.09
C LYS A 277 -2.12 -2.78 13.47
N CYS A 278 -3.45 -2.69 13.58
CA CYS A 278 -4.19 -2.85 14.83
C CYS A 278 -4.21 -4.30 15.34
N LEU A 279 -4.19 -5.28 14.43
CA LEU A 279 -4.18 -6.70 14.75
C LEU A 279 -2.82 -7.21 15.27
N GLY A 280 -1.74 -6.41 15.14
CA GLY A 280 -0.44 -6.71 15.72
C GLY A 280 0.15 -8.04 15.24
N GLU A 281 0.58 -8.89 16.18
CA GLU A 281 1.23 -10.18 15.85
C GLU A 281 0.28 -11.15 15.15
N ALA A 282 -1.03 -11.16 15.46
CA ALA A 282 -1.98 -12.03 14.76
C ALA A 282 -2.02 -11.75 13.25
N ALA A 283 -1.92 -10.47 12.86
CA ALA A 283 -1.78 -10.11 11.45
C ALA A 283 -0.46 -10.59 10.86
N VAL A 284 0.66 -10.45 11.58
CA VAL A 284 1.97 -10.92 11.08
C VAL A 284 1.95 -12.42 10.85
N GLU A 285 1.37 -13.21 11.75
CA GLU A 285 1.25 -14.66 11.60
C GLU A 285 0.40 -15.06 10.40
N PHE A 286 -0.80 -14.50 10.29
CA PHE A 286 -1.71 -14.75 9.17
C PHE A 286 -1.08 -14.35 7.83
N LEU A 287 -0.56 -13.13 7.73
CA LEU A 287 0.06 -12.61 6.49
C LEU A 287 1.29 -13.43 6.11
N THR A 288 2.08 -13.88 7.06
CA THR A 288 3.23 -14.75 6.78
C THR A 288 2.78 -16.11 6.23
N SER A 289 1.73 -16.70 6.80
CA SER A 289 1.15 -17.95 6.30
C SER A 289 0.60 -17.77 4.88
N LEU A 290 -0.19 -16.72 4.66
CA LEU A 290 -0.77 -16.37 3.36
C LEU A 290 0.31 -16.16 2.30
N PHE A 291 1.34 -15.37 2.60
CA PHE A 291 2.43 -15.06 1.67
C PHE A 291 3.26 -16.30 1.33
N ASN A 292 3.48 -17.20 2.29
CA ASN A 292 4.13 -18.48 2.00
C ASN A 292 3.26 -19.38 1.13
N ARG A 293 1.93 -19.39 1.33
CA ARG A 293 1.01 -20.14 0.47
C ARG A 293 1.03 -19.61 -0.96
N VAL A 294 0.96 -18.29 -1.15
CA VAL A 294 1.06 -17.65 -2.47
C VAL A 294 2.40 -17.97 -3.14
N LEU A 295 3.49 -17.96 -2.38
CA LEU A 295 4.80 -18.34 -2.88
C LEU A 295 4.84 -19.82 -3.26
N GLU A 296 4.22 -20.72 -2.50
CA GLU A 296 4.20 -22.16 -2.79
C GLU A 296 3.31 -22.52 -3.98
N SER A 297 2.12 -21.94 -4.06
CA SER A 297 1.16 -22.18 -5.15
C SER A 297 1.50 -21.44 -6.44
N GLU A 298 2.38 -20.43 -6.37
CA GLU A 298 2.68 -19.47 -7.44
C GLU A 298 1.42 -18.73 -7.93
N LYS A 299 0.37 -18.66 -7.08
CA LYS A 299 -0.93 -18.07 -7.41
C LYS A 299 -1.41 -17.11 -6.33
N MET A 300 -1.79 -15.91 -6.73
CA MET A 300 -2.39 -14.92 -5.85
C MET A 300 -3.92 -15.10 -5.71
N PRO A 301 -4.52 -14.58 -4.62
CA PRO A 301 -5.97 -14.46 -4.50
C PRO A 301 -6.59 -13.67 -5.65
N GLU A 302 -7.71 -14.16 -6.20
CA GLU A 302 -8.41 -13.51 -7.33
C GLU A 302 -8.91 -12.09 -6.99
N GLU A 303 -9.25 -11.82 -5.72
CA GLU A 303 -9.66 -10.49 -5.26
C GLU A 303 -8.56 -9.43 -5.47
N TRP A 304 -7.28 -9.82 -5.42
CA TRP A 304 -6.15 -8.90 -5.62
C TRP A 304 -5.95 -8.50 -7.08
N ARG A 305 -6.51 -9.26 -8.04
CA ARG A 305 -6.45 -8.93 -9.47
C ARG A 305 -7.35 -7.76 -9.86
N ARG A 306 -8.29 -7.39 -9.00
CA ARG A 306 -9.22 -6.27 -9.21
C ARG A 306 -8.59 -4.97 -8.73
N SER A 307 -8.87 -3.90 -9.46
CA SER A 307 -8.34 -2.58 -9.13
C SER A 307 -9.26 -1.46 -9.59
N VAL A 308 -9.13 -0.30 -8.95
CA VAL A 308 -9.93 0.89 -9.27
C VAL A 308 -9.00 2.01 -9.72
N LEU A 309 -9.13 2.43 -10.97
CA LEU A 309 -8.39 3.56 -11.54
C LEU A 309 -9.15 4.86 -11.25
N VAL A 310 -8.47 5.84 -10.67
CA VAL A 310 -9.01 7.18 -10.41
C VAL A 310 -8.25 8.19 -11.27
N PRO A 311 -8.91 8.89 -12.22
CA PRO A 311 -8.27 9.92 -13.02
C PRO A 311 -8.04 11.17 -12.18
N ILE A 312 -6.79 11.65 -12.14
CA ILE A 312 -6.38 12.87 -11.44
C ILE A 312 -5.85 13.87 -12.46
N PHE A 313 -6.43 15.06 -12.48
CA PHE A 313 -6.03 16.12 -13.40
C PHE A 313 -4.60 16.59 -13.12
N LYS A 314 -3.77 16.72 -14.16
CA LYS A 314 -2.36 17.14 -14.08
C LYS A 314 -2.18 18.65 -13.80
N ASN A 315 -3.28 19.39 -13.57
CA ASN A 315 -3.29 20.85 -13.42
C ASN A 315 -2.64 21.59 -14.61
N LYS A 316 -2.70 20.99 -15.80
CA LYS A 316 -2.15 21.53 -17.06
C LYS A 316 -3.09 21.19 -18.21
N GLY A 317 -3.32 22.15 -19.11
CA GLY A 317 -4.16 21.98 -20.29
C GLY A 317 -5.66 22.05 -20.01
N ASP A 318 -6.45 21.60 -20.98
CA ASP A 318 -7.91 21.55 -20.89
C ASP A 318 -8.38 20.47 -19.91
N VAL A 319 -9.21 20.88 -18.94
CA VAL A 319 -9.83 20.02 -17.93
C VAL A 319 -10.79 19.00 -18.56
N GLN A 320 -11.32 19.28 -19.74
CA GLN A 320 -12.25 18.38 -20.44
C GLN A 320 -11.53 17.33 -21.28
N SER A 321 -10.21 17.43 -21.48
CA SER A 321 -9.44 16.44 -22.24
C SER A 321 -8.95 15.30 -21.35
N CYS A 322 -9.23 14.05 -21.74
CA CYS A 322 -8.74 12.85 -21.03
C CYS A 322 -7.21 12.78 -20.94
N SER A 323 -6.47 13.28 -21.93
CA SER A 323 -5.00 13.22 -21.98
C SER A 323 -4.31 14.00 -20.86
N ASN A 324 -5.00 14.99 -20.29
CA ASN A 324 -4.50 15.81 -19.20
C ASN A 324 -4.72 15.19 -17.82
N TYR A 325 -5.17 13.94 -17.77
CA TYR A 325 -5.35 13.19 -16.53
C TYR A 325 -4.29 12.11 -16.39
N ARG A 326 -3.98 11.80 -15.13
CA ARG A 326 -3.16 10.66 -14.73
C ARG A 326 -4.08 9.64 -14.07
N GLY A 327 -4.09 8.41 -14.58
CA GLY A 327 -4.83 7.32 -13.96
C GLY A 327 -4.07 6.74 -12.77
N ILE A 328 -4.54 6.94 -11.55
CA ILE A 328 -3.94 6.30 -10.35
C ILE A 328 -4.70 5.01 -10.04
N LYS A 329 -3.99 3.88 -10.02
CA LYS A 329 -4.56 2.56 -9.70
C LYS A 329 -4.60 2.35 -8.18
N LEU A 330 -5.80 2.24 -7.63
CA LEU A 330 -6.06 1.79 -6.27
C LEU A 330 -6.13 0.26 -6.28
N MET A 331 -5.20 -0.36 -5.55
CA MET A 331 -5.07 -1.81 -5.41
C MET A 331 -5.18 -2.17 -3.93
N SER A 332 -5.40 -3.46 -3.64
CA SER A 332 -5.44 -3.99 -2.27
C SER A 332 -4.21 -3.58 -1.47
N HIS A 333 -4.41 -3.16 -0.23
CA HIS A 333 -3.30 -2.87 0.68
C HIS A 333 -2.52 -4.14 1.04
N THR A 334 -3.18 -5.29 1.07
CA THR A 334 -2.54 -6.58 1.34
C THR A 334 -1.65 -7.00 0.17
N MET A 335 -2.11 -6.81 -1.07
CA MET A 335 -1.28 -7.00 -2.27
C MET A 335 -0.05 -6.09 -2.24
N LYS A 336 -0.20 -4.81 -1.88
CA LYS A 336 0.94 -3.89 -1.73
C LYS A 336 1.92 -4.34 -0.66
N LEU A 337 1.42 -4.95 0.42
CA LEU A 337 2.28 -5.49 1.47
C LEU A 337 3.09 -6.69 0.96
N TRP A 338 2.46 -7.59 0.22
CA TRP A 338 3.14 -8.69 -0.49
C TRP A 338 4.23 -8.16 -1.42
N GLU A 339 3.89 -7.18 -2.27
CA GLU A 339 4.82 -6.51 -3.19
C GLU A 339 6.05 -5.96 -2.47
N ARG A 340 5.87 -5.33 -1.30
CA ARG A 340 7.00 -4.81 -0.50
C ARG A 340 7.93 -5.90 0.00
N VAL A 341 7.39 -7.06 0.37
CA VAL A 341 8.19 -8.21 0.83
C VAL A 341 9.00 -8.75 -0.33
N VAL A 342 8.37 -8.96 -1.49
CA VAL A 342 9.05 -9.41 -2.71
C VAL A 342 10.11 -8.40 -3.16
N GLU A 343 9.78 -7.11 -3.22
CA GLU A 343 10.71 -6.02 -3.54
C GLU A 343 11.97 -6.08 -2.64
N ALA A 344 11.78 -6.26 -1.33
CA ALA A 344 12.89 -6.30 -0.38
C ALA A 344 13.80 -7.53 -0.57
N ARG A 345 13.30 -8.62 -1.14
CA ARG A 345 14.09 -9.80 -1.48
C ARG A 345 14.79 -9.64 -2.82
N LEU A 346 14.08 -9.17 -3.84
CA LEU A 346 14.65 -8.97 -5.17
C LEU A 346 15.79 -7.94 -5.17
N ARG A 347 15.69 -6.89 -4.35
CA ARG A 347 16.78 -5.90 -4.16
C ARG A 347 18.07 -6.48 -3.58
N LYS A 348 18.07 -7.70 -3.03
CA LYS A 348 19.27 -8.38 -2.57
C LYS A 348 19.92 -9.25 -3.64
N VAL A 349 19.19 -9.55 -4.70
CA VAL A 349 19.60 -10.44 -5.78
C VAL A 349 20.02 -9.62 -7.00
N VAL A 350 19.25 -8.57 -7.32
CA VAL A 350 19.47 -7.72 -8.48
C VAL A 350 20.28 -6.50 -8.06
N GLU A 351 21.44 -6.34 -8.68
CA GLU A 351 22.24 -5.13 -8.64
C GLU A 351 21.83 -4.21 -9.80
N ILE A 352 21.44 -2.99 -9.48
CA ILE A 352 21.10 -1.96 -10.47
C ILE A 352 22.29 -1.00 -10.55
N CYS A 353 22.58 -0.55 -11.77
CA CYS A 353 23.63 0.38 -12.10
C CYS A 353 23.66 1.64 -11.21
N GLU A 354 24.86 2.12 -10.90
CA GLU A 354 25.06 3.31 -10.05
C GLU A 354 24.59 4.60 -10.73
N GLN A 355 24.57 4.64 -12.07
CA GLN A 355 24.08 5.79 -12.84
C GLN A 355 22.55 5.93 -12.84
N GLN A 356 21.80 4.95 -12.31
CA GLN A 356 20.36 5.06 -12.09
C GLN A 356 20.09 5.71 -10.72
N TYR A 357 19.52 6.91 -10.73
CA TYR A 357 19.14 7.68 -9.54
C TYR A 357 17.66 7.51 -9.18
N GLY A 358 16.82 7.17 -10.15
CA GLY A 358 15.38 6.99 -9.96
C GLY A 358 15.05 5.73 -9.16
N PHE A 359 14.15 5.85 -8.18
CA PHE A 359 13.66 4.75 -7.34
C PHE A 359 14.72 3.93 -6.58
N MET A 360 15.93 4.48 -6.46
CA MET A 360 17.04 3.87 -5.74
C MET A 360 17.11 4.37 -4.30
N PRO A 361 17.40 3.47 -3.33
CA PRO A 361 17.54 3.89 -1.95
C PRO A 361 18.73 4.83 -1.82
N ARG A 362 18.56 5.91 -1.03
CA ARG A 362 19.61 6.91 -0.72
C ARG A 362 20.11 7.73 -1.92
N LYS A 363 19.38 7.74 -3.05
CA LYS A 363 19.63 8.65 -4.17
C LYS A 363 18.47 9.64 -4.30
N SER A 364 18.79 10.87 -4.68
CA SER A 364 17.85 11.95 -4.87
C SER A 364 18.10 12.68 -6.18
N THR A 365 17.13 13.48 -6.62
CA THR A 365 17.27 14.34 -7.80
C THR A 365 18.41 15.34 -7.63
N THR A 366 18.67 15.78 -6.39
CA THR A 366 19.79 16.69 -6.08
C THR A 366 21.14 16.04 -6.36
N ASP A 367 21.29 14.75 -6.07
CA ASP A 367 22.52 14.01 -6.34
C ASP A 367 22.80 13.90 -7.85
N ALA A 368 21.75 13.61 -8.64
CA ALA A 368 21.84 13.54 -10.09
C ALA A 368 22.22 14.90 -10.71
N ILE A 369 21.57 15.98 -10.27
CA ILE A 369 21.88 17.36 -10.71
C ILE A 369 23.31 17.74 -10.32
N PHE A 370 23.74 17.37 -9.11
CA PHE A 370 25.08 17.66 -8.62
C PHE A 370 26.15 16.93 -9.45
N ALA A 371 25.96 15.65 -9.74
CA ALA A 371 26.86 14.87 -10.60
C ALA A 371 26.97 15.47 -12.00
N LEU A 372 25.83 15.83 -12.62
CA LEU A 372 25.80 16.46 -13.94
C LEU A 372 26.50 17.83 -13.92
N ARG A 373 26.31 18.61 -12.86
CA ARG A 373 26.96 19.91 -12.70
C ARG A 373 28.48 19.80 -12.60
N ILE A 374 29.00 18.87 -11.79
CA ILE A 374 30.45 18.62 -11.69
C ILE A 374 31.01 18.22 -13.06
N LEU A 375 30.27 17.39 -13.80
CA LEU A 375 30.68 16.97 -15.13
C LEU A 375 30.85 18.18 -16.06
N ILE A 376 29.84 19.04 -16.13
CA ILE A 376 29.87 20.26 -16.94
C ILE A 376 31.02 21.19 -16.50
N GLU A 377 31.23 21.37 -15.20
CA GLU A 377 32.30 22.22 -14.66
C GLU A 377 33.70 21.69 -15.05
N LYS A 378 33.95 20.37 -14.93
CA LYS A 378 35.23 19.76 -15.33
C LYS A 378 35.55 19.93 -16.81
N TYR A 379 34.55 19.74 -17.68
CA TYR A 379 34.75 19.91 -19.12
C TYR A 379 34.99 21.37 -19.50
N ARG A 380 34.28 22.29 -18.84
CA ARG A 380 34.47 23.74 -19.01
C ARG A 380 35.87 24.19 -18.55
N ASP A 381 36.35 23.71 -17.40
CA ASP A 381 37.70 24.01 -16.89
C ASP A 381 38.78 23.44 -17.82
N GLY A 382 38.54 22.28 -18.42
CA GLY A 382 39.40 21.68 -19.42
C GLY A 382 39.33 22.31 -20.82
N GLN A 383 38.50 23.36 -21.01
CA GLN A 383 38.19 23.97 -22.31
C GLN A 383 37.74 22.96 -23.37
N ARG A 384 37.02 21.92 -22.95
CA ARG A 384 36.44 20.90 -23.82
C ARG A 384 34.95 21.14 -23.98
N GLU A 385 34.43 20.79 -25.15
CA GLU A 385 32.99 20.80 -25.39
C GLU A 385 32.36 19.55 -24.78
N LEU A 386 31.18 19.74 -24.19
CA LEU A 386 30.34 18.66 -23.67
C LEU A 386 28.94 18.86 -24.24
N HIS A 387 28.49 17.90 -25.02
CA HIS A 387 27.14 17.87 -25.55
C HIS A 387 26.27 17.00 -24.65
N CYS A 388 25.09 17.50 -24.27
CA CYS A 388 24.13 16.78 -23.42
C CYS A 388 22.80 16.70 -24.16
N VAL A 389 22.25 15.49 -24.28
CA VAL A 389 20.91 15.24 -24.82
C VAL A 389 20.02 14.69 -23.71
N PHE A 390 18.84 15.31 -23.58
CA PHE A 390 17.79 14.90 -22.66
C PHE A 390 16.73 14.15 -23.44
N VAL A 391 16.54 12.88 -23.08
CA VAL A 391 15.52 12.00 -23.69
C VAL A 391 14.37 11.87 -22.71
N ASP A 392 13.17 12.24 -23.18
CA ASP A 392 11.92 12.07 -22.45
C ASP A 392 11.11 10.94 -23.10
N LEU A 393 10.84 9.88 -22.34
CA LEU A 393 10.12 8.72 -22.83
C LEU A 393 8.62 8.90 -22.63
N GLU A 394 7.86 8.99 -23.73
CA GLU A 394 6.41 9.17 -23.63
C GLU A 394 5.74 7.96 -22.96
N LYS A 395 5.13 8.19 -21.78
CA LYS A 395 4.31 7.20 -21.06
C LYS A 395 5.03 5.86 -20.84
N ALA A 396 6.34 5.90 -20.56
CA ALA A 396 7.17 4.70 -20.42
C ALA A 396 6.57 3.64 -19.50
N TYR A 397 5.95 4.05 -18.39
CA TYR A 397 5.28 3.15 -17.43
C TYR A 397 4.12 2.33 -18.01
N ASP A 398 3.32 2.95 -18.87
CA ASP A 398 2.08 2.35 -19.40
C ASP A 398 2.38 1.47 -20.63
N ARG A 399 3.52 1.69 -21.28
CA ARG A 399 3.92 1.02 -22.53
C ARG A 399 4.96 -0.10 -22.38
N VAL A 400 5.39 -0.44 -21.16
CA VAL A 400 6.34 -1.54 -20.96
C VAL A 400 5.72 -2.87 -21.38
N PRO A 401 6.31 -3.60 -22.36
CA PRO A 401 5.85 -4.94 -22.72
C PRO A 401 6.13 -5.94 -21.60
N ARG A 402 5.19 -6.85 -21.35
CA ARG A 402 5.32 -7.85 -20.28
C ARG A 402 6.40 -8.87 -20.58
N GLU A 403 6.52 -9.32 -21.83
CA GLU A 403 7.54 -10.28 -22.24
C GLU A 403 8.96 -9.75 -22.00
N GLU A 404 9.18 -8.47 -22.31
CA GLU A 404 10.46 -7.81 -22.05
C GLU A 404 10.75 -7.73 -20.55
N LEU A 405 9.73 -7.45 -19.73
CA LEU A 405 9.89 -7.47 -18.28
C LEU A 405 10.33 -8.85 -17.75
N TRP A 406 9.73 -9.94 -18.24
CA TRP A 406 10.11 -11.30 -17.84
C TRP A 406 11.54 -11.61 -18.26
N TYR A 407 11.93 -11.23 -19.48
CA TYR A 407 13.27 -11.36 -19.99
C TYR A 407 14.29 -10.62 -19.10
N CYS A 408 14.06 -9.32 -18.82
CA CYS A 408 14.95 -8.53 -17.98
C CYS A 408 15.09 -9.10 -16.56
N MET A 409 13.99 -9.62 -15.97
CA MET A 409 14.04 -10.27 -14.67
C MET A 409 14.93 -11.52 -14.68
N ARG A 410 14.80 -12.38 -15.70
CA ARG A 410 15.64 -13.59 -15.85
C ARG A 410 17.10 -13.25 -16.07
N LYS A 411 17.39 -12.29 -16.96
CA LYS A 411 18.76 -11.82 -17.24
C LYS A 411 19.42 -11.22 -15.99
N SER A 412 18.65 -10.58 -15.12
CA SER A 412 19.11 -10.04 -13.84
C SER A 412 19.34 -11.10 -12.74
N GLY A 413 19.23 -12.39 -13.07
CA GLY A 413 19.46 -13.49 -12.11
C GLY A 413 18.34 -13.73 -11.11
N VAL A 414 17.13 -13.21 -11.37
CA VAL A 414 15.96 -13.47 -10.52
C VAL A 414 15.53 -14.94 -10.65
N ALA A 415 15.31 -15.61 -9.52
CA ALA A 415 14.82 -16.98 -9.52
C ALA A 415 13.47 -17.11 -10.25
N GLU A 416 13.32 -18.16 -11.07
CA GLU A 416 12.13 -18.36 -11.93
C GLU A 416 10.81 -18.36 -11.14
N LYS A 417 10.87 -18.79 -9.87
CA LYS A 417 9.72 -18.78 -8.97
C LYS A 417 9.18 -17.37 -8.69
N TYR A 418 10.06 -16.37 -8.54
CA TYR A 418 9.61 -14.98 -8.43
C TYR A 418 9.09 -14.45 -9.76
N VAL A 419 9.71 -14.85 -10.89
CA VAL A 419 9.22 -14.47 -12.23
C VAL A 419 7.78 -14.97 -12.41
N ARG A 420 7.50 -16.23 -12.10
CA ARG A 420 6.15 -16.82 -12.18
C ARG A 420 5.12 -16.15 -11.27
N VAL A 421 5.51 -15.85 -10.03
CA VAL A 421 4.60 -15.12 -9.13
C VAL A 421 4.32 -13.70 -9.65
N VAL A 422 5.33 -13.00 -10.17
CA VAL A 422 5.12 -11.67 -10.75
C VAL A 422 4.30 -11.78 -12.04
N GLN A 423 4.53 -12.78 -12.91
CA GLN A 423 3.67 -13.07 -14.07
C GLN A 423 2.21 -13.22 -13.68
N ASP A 424 1.94 -14.04 -12.67
CA ASP A 424 0.58 -14.21 -12.13
C ASP A 424 0.00 -12.90 -11.58
N MET A 425 0.81 -11.94 -11.10
CA MET A 425 0.30 -10.63 -10.68
C MET A 425 -0.24 -9.77 -11.84
N TYR A 426 0.38 -9.85 -13.00
CA TYR A 426 0.01 -9.02 -14.15
C TYR A 426 -1.04 -9.70 -15.02
N GLU A 427 -1.07 -11.03 -15.03
CA GLU A 427 -2.06 -11.82 -15.74
C GLU A 427 -3.48 -11.62 -15.19
N ARG A 428 -4.46 -11.57 -16.12
CA ARG A 428 -5.90 -11.49 -15.82
C ARG A 428 -6.28 -10.30 -14.92
N SER A 429 -5.44 -9.26 -14.85
CA SER A 429 -5.74 -8.08 -14.07
C SER A 429 -6.93 -7.31 -14.67
N ARG A 430 -7.90 -6.96 -13.83
CA ARG A 430 -9.12 -6.23 -14.22
C ARG A 430 -9.15 -4.88 -13.54
N THR A 431 -9.53 -3.86 -14.29
CA THR A 431 -9.58 -2.47 -13.81
C THR A 431 -10.95 -1.88 -14.09
N VAL A 432 -11.47 -1.12 -13.12
CA VAL A 432 -12.64 -0.24 -13.30
C VAL A 432 -12.22 1.20 -13.12
N VAL A 433 -12.73 2.13 -13.93
CA VAL A 433 -12.46 3.57 -13.74
C VAL A 433 -13.52 4.16 -12.83
N ARG A 434 -13.10 4.80 -11.73
CA ARG A 434 -13.98 5.56 -10.84
C ARG A 434 -13.86 7.04 -11.19
N CYS A 435 -14.87 7.55 -11.88
CA CYS A 435 -15.00 8.95 -12.27
C CYS A 435 -16.04 9.67 -11.40
N ALA A 436 -16.21 10.99 -11.60
CA ALA A 436 -17.15 11.79 -10.80
C ALA A 436 -18.63 11.40 -10.97
N VAL A 437 -18.98 10.82 -12.13
CA VAL A 437 -20.35 10.38 -12.44
C VAL A 437 -20.63 8.94 -12.04
N GLY A 438 -19.61 8.12 -11.75
CA GLY A 438 -19.80 6.72 -11.36
C GLY A 438 -18.59 5.84 -11.63
N GLN A 439 -18.81 4.53 -11.55
CA GLN A 439 -17.82 3.52 -11.94
C GLN A 439 -18.14 2.99 -13.33
N THR A 440 -17.12 2.80 -14.15
CA THR A 440 -17.26 2.17 -15.47
C THR A 440 -17.39 0.66 -15.35
N GLU A 441 -17.75 0.02 -16.45
CA GLU A 441 -17.53 -1.42 -16.62
C GLU A 441 -16.05 -1.80 -16.47
N GLU A 442 -15.81 -3.06 -16.15
CA GLU A 442 -14.47 -3.62 -16.08
C GLU A 442 -13.87 -3.84 -17.46
N PHE A 443 -12.56 -3.56 -17.58
CA PHE A 443 -11.76 -3.88 -18.75
C PHE A 443 -10.47 -4.59 -18.33
N LYS A 444 -9.89 -5.35 -19.26
CA LYS A 444 -8.63 -6.06 -19.05
C LYS A 444 -7.46 -5.14 -19.33
N VAL A 445 -6.39 -5.32 -18.55
CA VAL A 445 -5.12 -4.64 -18.76
C VAL A 445 -4.12 -5.68 -19.22
N GLU A 446 -3.51 -5.47 -20.38
CA GLU A 446 -2.59 -6.40 -21.06
C GLU A 446 -1.17 -5.84 -21.18
N VAL A 447 -1.01 -4.52 -21.19
CA VAL A 447 0.29 -3.84 -21.30
C VAL A 447 0.60 -3.02 -20.04
N GLY A 448 1.90 -2.76 -19.83
CA GLY A 448 2.37 -1.79 -18.85
C GLY A 448 2.45 -2.29 -17.41
N LEU A 449 3.07 -1.46 -16.58
CA LEU A 449 3.24 -1.70 -15.15
C LEU A 449 2.06 -1.11 -14.35
N HIS A 450 1.80 -1.65 -13.16
CA HIS A 450 0.70 -1.18 -12.33
C HIS A 450 1.03 0.16 -11.66
N GLN A 451 0.46 1.26 -12.17
CA GLN A 451 0.61 2.61 -11.59
C GLN A 451 0.03 2.70 -10.17
N GLY A 452 0.86 2.54 -9.14
CA GLY A 452 0.45 2.54 -7.73
C GLY A 452 0.84 1.27 -6.96
N SER A 453 1.46 0.30 -7.65
CA SER A 453 2.17 -0.84 -7.07
C SER A 453 3.42 -0.39 -6.31
N ALA A 454 3.74 -1.12 -5.24
CA ALA A 454 4.98 -0.93 -4.52
C ALA A 454 6.17 -1.62 -5.22
N LEU A 455 5.90 -2.62 -6.06
CA LEU A 455 6.92 -3.39 -6.78
C LEU A 455 7.23 -2.79 -8.17
N SER A 456 6.22 -2.23 -8.86
CA SER A 456 6.38 -1.70 -10.22
C SER A 456 7.52 -0.69 -10.41
N PRO A 457 7.82 0.26 -9.48
CA PRO A 457 8.95 1.15 -9.66
C PRO A 457 10.31 0.44 -9.72
N PHE A 458 10.46 -0.66 -8.96
CA PHE A 458 11.68 -1.46 -8.98
C PHE A 458 11.77 -2.31 -10.26
N LEU A 459 10.66 -2.89 -10.70
CA LEU A 459 10.60 -3.62 -11.98
C LEU A 459 10.93 -2.70 -13.16
N PHE A 460 10.41 -1.47 -13.15
CA PHE A 460 10.75 -0.46 -14.15
C PHE A 460 12.26 -0.15 -14.14
N ALA A 461 12.85 0.00 -12.96
CA ALA A 461 14.29 0.23 -12.84
C ALA A 461 15.12 -0.94 -13.40
N ILE A 462 14.68 -2.19 -13.26
CA ILE A 462 15.32 -3.36 -13.88
C ILE A 462 15.30 -3.27 -15.41
N VAL A 463 14.13 -2.93 -15.99
CA VAL A 463 14.01 -2.79 -17.45
C VAL A 463 14.90 -1.66 -17.95
N MET A 464 14.86 -0.49 -17.31
CA MET A 464 15.71 0.65 -17.68
C MET A 464 17.19 0.34 -17.52
N ASP A 465 17.58 -0.43 -16.50
CA ASP A 465 18.97 -0.84 -16.29
C ASP A 465 19.50 -1.66 -17.48
N GLN A 466 18.69 -2.61 -17.96
CA GLN A 466 19.02 -3.44 -19.11
C GLN A 466 19.06 -2.64 -20.41
N LEU A 467 18.09 -1.77 -20.65
CA LEU A 467 18.10 -0.87 -21.82
C LEU A 467 19.33 0.05 -21.80
N SER A 468 19.72 0.51 -20.61
CA SER A 468 20.89 1.38 -20.47
C SER A 468 22.22 0.65 -20.61
N GLU A 469 22.25 -0.69 -20.55
CA GLU A 469 23.50 -1.45 -20.64
C GLU A 469 24.18 -1.22 -21.98
N GLU A 470 23.41 -1.27 -23.07
CA GLU A 470 23.87 -1.03 -24.44
C GLU A 470 24.30 0.44 -24.61
N VAL A 471 23.46 1.39 -24.19
CA VAL A 471 23.75 2.84 -24.28
C VAL A 471 24.99 3.23 -23.47
N ARG A 472 25.20 2.62 -22.29
CA ARG A 472 26.36 2.92 -21.42
C ARG A 472 27.68 2.37 -21.96
N GLN A 473 27.65 1.28 -22.73
CA GLN A 473 28.87 0.75 -23.36
C GLN A 473 29.45 1.77 -24.36
N GLU A 474 28.59 2.51 -25.05
CA GLU A 474 28.99 3.52 -26.04
C GLU A 474 29.19 4.91 -25.42
N SER A 475 28.36 5.29 -24.44
CA SER A 475 28.51 6.54 -23.68
C SER A 475 28.62 6.30 -22.17
N PRO A 476 29.83 6.37 -21.59
CA PRO A 476 30.03 6.16 -20.16
C PRO A 476 29.38 7.24 -19.29
N TRP A 477 29.05 8.40 -19.87
CA TRP A 477 28.44 9.55 -19.19
C TRP A 477 26.91 9.58 -19.37
N THR A 478 26.26 8.43 -19.20
CA THR A 478 24.80 8.33 -19.23
C THR A 478 24.25 8.34 -17.81
N MET A 479 23.38 9.30 -17.49
CA MET A 479 22.69 9.41 -16.20
C MET A 479 21.19 9.19 -16.38
N MET A 480 20.55 8.51 -15.43
CA MET A 480 19.12 8.21 -15.51
C MET A 480 18.41 8.57 -14.21
N PHE A 481 17.20 9.10 -14.35
CA PHE A 481 16.27 9.26 -13.25
C PHE A 481 14.89 8.75 -13.69
N ALA A 482 14.60 7.49 -13.36
CA ALA A 482 13.38 6.83 -13.83
C ALA A 482 13.34 6.77 -15.36
N ASP A 483 12.40 7.49 -15.97
CA ASP A 483 12.18 7.64 -17.42
C ASP A 483 13.04 8.75 -18.04
N ASP A 484 13.51 9.72 -17.25
CA ASP A 484 14.39 10.79 -17.72
C ASP A 484 15.82 10.25 -17.94
N ILE A 485 16.31 10.32 -19.17
CA ILE A 485 17.69 9.92 -19.52
C ILE A 485 18.48 11.14 -20.00
N VAL A 486 19.72 11.25 -19.54
CA VAL A 486 20.69 12.23 -20.02
C VAL A 486 21.90 11.50 -20.56
N ILE A 487 22.19 11.70 -21.85
CA ILE A 487 23.37 11.17 -22.53
C ILE A 487 24.33 12.34 -22.76
N CYS A 488 25.58 12.19 -22.30
CA CYS A 488 26.63 13.18 -22.51
C CYS A 488 27.75 12.62 -23.37
N SER A 489 28.29 13.39 -24.32
CA SER A 489 29.52 13.06 -25.04
C SER A 489 30.31 14.29 -25.43
N GLU A 490 31.59 14.10 -25.79
CA GLU A 490 32.53 15.15 -26.19
C GLU A 490 32.29 15.64 -27.63
N SER A 491 31.67 14.82 -28.48
CA SER A 491 31.40 15.14 -29.88
C SER A 491 29.90 15.12 -30.16
N ARG A 492 29.41 16.15 -30.85
CA ARG A 492 28.02 16.22 -31.32
C ARG A 492 27.64 15.01 -32.18
N GLY A 493 28.50 14.61 -33.13
CA GLY A 493 28.21 13.49 -34.02
C GLY A 493 28.10 12.16 -33.27
N GLN A 494 28.86 11.99 -32.18
CA GLN A 494 28.77 10.80 -31.34
C GLN A 494 27.49 10.78 -30.50
N VAL A 495 27.00 11.94 -30.04
CA VAL A 495 25.70 12.00 -29.37
C VAL A 495 24.55 11.70 -30.33
N GLU A 496 24.62 12.21 -31.56
CA GLU A 496 23.62 11.95 -32.60
C GLU A 496 23.60 10.45 -32.99
N GLU A 497 24.76 9.81 -33.20
CA GLU A 497 24.85 8.37 -33.47
C GLU A 497 24.32 7.52 -32.29
N ASN A 498 24.66 7.89 -31.05
CA ASN A 498 24.20 7.19 -29.85
C ASN A 498 22.70 7.39 -29.55
N LEU A 499 22.05 8.39 -30.16
CA LEU A 499 20.61 8.64 -30.02
C LEU A 499 19.80 7.88 -31.08
N GLU A 500 20.35 7.70 -32.28
CA GLU A 500 19.68 7.04 -33.40
C GLU A 500 19.72 5.50 -33.32
N ARG A 501 20.65 4.94 -32.56
CA ARG A 501 20.69 3.52 -32.18
C ARG A 501 19.77 3.24 -31.01
#